data_AF-A0A2P4Q8T7-F1
#
_entry.id   AF-A0A2P4Q8T7-F1
#
_cell.length_a   1.000
_cell.length_b   1.000
_cell.length_c   1.000
_cell.angle_alpha   90.00
_cell.angle_beta   90.00
_cell.angle_gamma   90.00
#
_symmetry.space_group_name_H-M   'P 1'
#
loop_
_entity.id
_entity.type
_entity.pdbx_description
1 polymer ?
#
loop_
_entity_poly.entity_id
_entity_poly.type
_entity_poly.pdbx_seq_one_letter_code
_entity_poly.pdbx_strand_id
1 'polypeptide(L)'
;MSKKKQYIVTLLAKGIISEDLHYGIYARNWWEPCKFNENCINPIPYRLFMSVNCCLNGKNFAITVLNDEQTHNPCFRCICDGKDSGTQLTATAAINNTYSQIFSNKTKYSGLAVMGFDNEAIVHELVADISFIPIFIRLDQILIVVSKIGVSSREGCYGAGHGSLSTLITKYADKRSLFVQSIEDECSLDIYNEGIKLYHNKDTTPNKIWETIGILKKYDGATLFGITDYNIQQILTELNKLEKSKNLINCTSDNWKNIDILNLIFEQNIKKRKIANTFSSWSKLFTNWYDQTNTIIQFPTILYQIYPKNYQFQEKELGAWQAMFCASGCINITPFMKKRHLIEFWTKAPDPSSDRENLAKLFESGMLLVIENKSFSQPDNESETFWKSLQKALETNKRGIDGNVRILSIIAENFTYKKLKEKFKIGSDIINSARKHARLNGPGAPSLIKPKRIVKRMSEIKERQFLIFFQDRSVVAQSSYQ
;
A
#
# COMPACT_ATOMS: atom_id res chain seq x y z
N MET A 1 23.64 -22.20 -28.01
CA MET A 1 22.98 -21.98 -26.70
C MET A 1 22.18 -23.23 -26.36
N SER A 2 22.53 -23.90 -25.26
CA SER A 2 21.79 -25.08 -24.78
C SER A 2 20.37 -24.65 -24.40
N LYS A 3 19.33 -25.26 -25.00
CA LYS A 3 17.94 -25.07 -24.55
C LYS A 3 17.87 -25.50 -23.08
N LYS A 4 17.69 -24.55 -22.16
CA LYS A 4 17.42 -24.87 -20.74
C LYS A 4 16.21 -25.80 -20.71
N LYS A 5 16.37 -26.96 -20.09
CA LYS A 5 15.30 -27.96 -19.96
C LYS A 5 14.25 -27.35 -19.02
N GLN A 6 13.09 -27.00 -19.56
CA GLN A 6 11.99 -26.46 -18.75
C GLN A 6 11.29 -27.62 -18.03
N TYR A 7 11.15 -27.48 -16.72
CA TYR A 7 10.43 -28.44 -15.89
C TYR A 7 9.02 -27.93 -15.61
N ILE A 8 8.06 -28.84 -15.46
CA ILE A 8 6.73 -28.49 -14.98
C ILE A 8 6.82 -28.35 -13.47
N VAL A 9 6.93 -27.11 -13.01
CA VAL A 9 7.01 -26.73 -11.59
C VAL A 9 5.74 -26.00 -11.18
N THR A 10 5.21 -26.33 -10.02
CA THR A 10 4.03 -25.69 -9.41
C THR A 10 4.37 -25.27 -7.99
N LEU A 11 4.08 -24.03 -7.64
CA LEU A 11 4.20 -23.56 -6.26
C LEU A 11 3.05 -24.16 -5.44
N LEU A 12 3.39 -24.97 -4.43
CA LEU A 12 2.41 -25.59 -3.52
C LEU A 12 2.10 -24.65 -2.34
N ALA A 13 3.14 -24.02 -1.80
CA ALA A 13 3.05 -23.07 -0.72
C ALA A 13 4.09 -21.97 -0.93
N LYS A 14 3.65 -20.72 -0.87
CA LYS A 14 4.53 -19.55 -1.03
C LYS A 14 5.56 -19.43 0.11
N GLY A 15 5.22 -19.87 1.32
CA GLY A 15 6.06 -19.68 2.50
C GLY A 15 6.06 -18.24 3.03
N ILE A 16 6.84 -18.00 4.07
CA ILE A 16 6.90 -16.72 4.79
C ILE A 16 8.29 -16.06 4.70
N ILE A 17 8.28 -14.73 4.77
CA ILE A 17 9.49 -13.92 4.99
C ILE A 17 9.61 -13.71 6.50
N SER A 18 10.77 -14.03 7.05
CA SER A 18 11.13 -13.78 8.45
C SER A 18 12.15 -12.66 8.52
N GLU A 19 11.89 -11.67 9.38
CA GLU A 19 12.75 -10.49 9.58
C GLU A 19 14.20 -10.87 9.91
N ASP A 20 14.40 -11.80 10.84
CA ASP A 20 15.73 -12.21 11.29
C ASP A 20 16.51 -12.99 10.23
N LEU A 21 15.81 -13.86 9.49
CA LEU A 21 16.42 -14.73 8.48
C LEU A 21 16.70 -14.00 7.18
N HIS A 22 15.76 -13.16 6.71
CA HIS A 22 15.80 -12.55 5.38
C HIS A 22 16.40 -11.15 5.40
N TYR A 23 16.37 -10.45 6.54
CA TYR A 23 16.90 -9.08 6.64
C TYR A 23 17.96 -8.93 7.74
N GLY A 24 18.08 -9.87 8.67
CA GLY A 24 19.13 -9.90 9.70
C GLY A 24 20.49 -10.43 9.21
N ILE A 25 21.30 -10.92 10.14
CA ILE A 25 22.69 -11.37 9.86
C ILE A 25 22.76 -12.60 8.94
N TYR A 26 21.67 -13.34 8.80
CA TYR A 26 21.57 -14.53 7.97
C TYR A 26 21.10 -14.24 6.54
N ALA A 27 20.68 -13.00 6.24
CA ALA A 27 20.08 -12.60 4.96
C ALA A 27 20.87 -13.10 3.74
N ARG A 28 22.20 -13.03 3.80
CA ARG A 28 23.10 -13.49 2.73
C ARG A 28 22.88 -14.94 2.28
N ASN A 29 22.30 -15.80 3.12
CA ASN A 29 22.04 -17.21 2.81
C ASN A 29 20.58 -17.45 2.38
N TRP A 30 19.66 -16.54 2.71
CA TRP A 30 18.22 -16.66 2.45
C TRP A 30 17.78 -16.01 1.14
N TRP A 31 18.71 -15.42 0.38
CA TRP A 31 18.46 -14.82 -0.94
C TRP A 31 19.42 -15.40 -1.97
N GLU A 32 18.88 -15.94 -3.05
CA GLU A 32 19.63 -16.54 -4.16
C GLU A 32 19.76 -15.54 -5.33
N PRO A 33 20.96 -15.04 -5.64
CA PRO A 33 21.18 -14.15 -6.77
C PRO A 33 20.97 -14.89 -8.11
N CYS A 34 19.81 -14.67 -8.76
CA CYS A 34 19.46 -15.33 -10.01
C CYS A 34 19.62 -14.40 -11.22
N LYS A 35 20.13 -14.94 -12.32
CA LYS A 35 20.23 -14.23 -13.61
C LYS A 35 18.99 -14.52 -14.47
N PHE A 36 18.11 -13.53 -14.62
CA PHE A 36 17.03 -13.57 -15.61
C PHE A 36 17.49 -13.05 -16.96
N ASN A 37 18.17 -11.90 -16.97
CA ASN A 37 18.66 -11.24 -18.18
C ASN A 37 20.18 -11.00 -18.07
N GLU A 38 20.86 -10.79 -19.20
CA GLU A 38 22.33 -10.68 -19.28
C GLU A 38 22.91 -9.56 -18.37
N ASN A 39 22.09 -8.58 -17.98
CA ASN A 39 22.54 -7.38 -17.25
C ASN A 39 21.96 -7.20 -15.83
N CYS A 40 21.04 -8.05 -15.35
CA CYS A 40 20.42 -7.88 -14.03
C CYS A 40 20.39 -9.19 -13.24
N ILE A 41 21.12 -9.23 -12.12
CA ILE A 41 21.04 -10.26 -11.10
C ILE A 41 19.96 -9.83 -10.11
N ASN A 42 18.85 -10.57 -10.05
CA ASN A 42 17.76 -10.30 -9.11
C ASN A 42 17.79 -11.39 -8.03
N PRO A 43 18.06 -11.04 -6.76
CA PRO A 43 17.96 -11.98 -5.66
C PRO A 43 16.53 -12.47 -5.44
N ILE A 44 16.35 -13.78 -5.37
CA ILE A 44 15.07 -14.43 -5.08
C ILE A 44 15.14 -15.00 -3.66
N PRO A 45 14.13 -14.79 -2.81
CA PRO A 45 14.17 -15.33 -1.45
C PRO A 45 13.88 -16.83 -1.45
N TYR A 46 14.59 -17.55 -0.59
CA TYR A 46 14.17 -18.86 -0.10
C TYR A 46 13.15 -18.66 1.02
N ARG A 47 11.87 -18.45 0.71
CA ARG A 47 10.85 -18.25 1.77
C ARG A 47 10.81 -19.45 2.72
N LEU A 48 10.74 -19.19 4.02
CA LEU A 48 10.64 -20.23 5.04
C LEU A 48 9.31 -20.99 4.85
N PHE A 49 9.37 -22.33 4.85
CA PHE A 49 8.24 -23.21 4.53
C PHE A 49 7.69 -23.07 3.11
N MET A 50 8.43 -22.43 2.19
CA MET A 50 8.12 -22.49 0.76
C MET A 50 8.13 -23.96 0.33
N SER A 51 7.13 -24.35 -0.46
CA SER A 51 7.05 -25.69 -1.02
C SER A 51 6.66 -25.64 -2.49
N VAL A 52 7.33 -26.44 -3.30
CA VAL A 52 7.13 -26.55 -4.75
C VAL A 52 7.04 -28.01 -5.15
N ASN A 53 6.22 -28.29 -6.15
CA ASN A 53 6.15 -29.59 -6.80
C ASN A 53 6.80 -29.51 -8.17
N CYS A 54 7.64 -30.49 -8.49
CA CYS A 54 8.21 -30.65 -9.82
C CYS A 54 7.97 -32.07 -10.33
N CYS A 55 7.39 -32.18 -11.53
CA CYS A 55 7.15 -33.47 -12.16
C CYS A 55 8.39 -33.94 -12.93
N LEU A 56 9.02 -35.02 -12.44
CA LEU A 56 10.18 -35.66 -13.06
C LEU A 56 9.85 -37.13 -13.34
N ASN A 57 9.99 -37.56 -14.60
CA ASN A 57 9.67 -38.92 -15.05
C ASN A 57 8.29 -39.42 -14.61
N GLY A 58 7.27 -38.53 -14.65
CA GLY A 58 5.91 -38.87 -14.26
C GLY A 58 5.68 -39.00 -12.76
N LYS A 59 6.66 -38.65 -11.92
CA LYS A 59 6.56 -38.62 -10.47
C LYS A 59 6.67 -37.18 -9.95
N ASN A 60 5.93 -36.90 -8.88
CA ASN A 60 5.84 -35.58 -8.27
C ASN A 60 6.82 -35.46 -7.11
N PHE A 61 7.82 -34.59 -7.26
CA PHE A 61 8.81 -34.30 -6.23
C PHE A 61 8.44 -32.99 -5.53
N ALA A 62 8.04 -33.08 -4.27
CA ALA A 62 7.76 -31.93 -3.44
C ALA A 62 9.02 -31.52 -2.69
N ILE A 63 9.54 -30.31 -2.95
CA ILE A 63 10.67 -29.73 -2.23
C ILE A 63 10.16 -28.65 -1.28
N THR A 64 10.60 -28.70 -0.03
CA THR A 64 10.26 -27.72 1.00
C THR A 64 11.52 -27.08 1.58
N VAL A 65 11.48 -25.76 1.75
CA VAL A 65 12.51 -24.95 2.41
C VAL A 65 12.24 -24.89 3.91
N LEU A 66 13.27 -25.15 4.70
CA LEU A 66 13.24 -25.19 6.16
C LEU A 66 14.38 -24.34 6.73
N ASN A 67 14.27 -23.97 8.01
CA ASN A 67 15.35 -23.32 8.74
C ASN A 67 16.16 -24.38 9.50
N ASP A 68 17.49 -24.40 9.31
CA ASP A 68 18.37 -25.18 10.19
C ASP A 68 18.46 -24.48 11.56
N GLU A 69 17.99 -25.13 12.61
CA GLU A 69 17.95 -24.55 13.96
C GLU A 69 19.34 -24.25 14.54
N GLN A 70 20.39 -24.91 14.06
CA GLN A 70 21.75 -24.68 14.56
C GLN A 70 22.46 -23.57 13.80
N THR A 71 22.34 -23.56 12.47
CA THR A 71 23.11 -22.64 11.62
C THR A 71 22.30 -21.45 11.12
N HIS A 72 20.97 -21.50 11.25
CA HIS A 72 20.01 -20.57 10.66
C HIS A 72 20.13 -20.42 9.14
N ASN A 73 20.72 -21.41 8.47
CA ASN A 73 20.77 -21.46 7.01
C ASN A 73 19.52 -22.13 6.46
N PRO A 74 19.12 -21.80 5.21
CA PRO A 74 18.07 -22.56 4.55
C PRO A 74 18.55 -24.00 4.33
N CYS A 75 17.70 -24.94 4.70
CA CYS A 75 17.86 -26.35 4.38
C CYS A 75 16.64 -26.85 3.61
N PHE A 76 16.81 -27.96 2.90
CA PHE A 76 15.87 -28.40 1.87
C PHE A 76 15.53 -29.87 2.10
N ARG A 77 14.23 -30.20 2.04
CA ARG A 77 13.75 -31.57 2.13
C ARG A 77 12.91 -31.89 0.91
N CYS A 78 13.15 -33.03 0.29
CA CYS A 78 12.43 -33.49 -0.89
C CYS A 78 11.70 -34.80 -0.62
N ILE A 79 10.40 -34.83 -0.87
CA ILE A 79 9.54 -36.01 -0.68
C ILE A 79 8.92 -36.40 -2.02
N CYS A 80 8.93 -37.70 -2.32
CA CYS A 80 8.25 -38.27 -3.48
C CYS A 80 7.94 -39.75 -3.21
N ASP A 81 6.69 -40.18 -3.43
CA ASP A 81 6.25 -41.58 -3.27
C ASP A 81 6.69 -42.26 -1.96
N GLY A 82 6.62 -41.54 -0.84
CA GLY A 82 7.03 -42.04 0.48
C GLY A 82 8.55 -42.13 0.69
N LYS A 83 9.37 -41.76 -0.30
CA LYS A 83 10.82 -41.53 -0.14
C LYS A 83 11.07 -40.10 0.30
N ASP A 84 12.12 -39.95 1.11
CA ASP A 84 12.47 -38.70 1.77
C ASP A 84 13.98 -38.52 1.76
N SER A 85 14.44 -37.35 1.33
CA SER A 85 15.86 -37.01 1.38
C SER A 85 16.36 -36.76 2.81
N GLY A 86 15.45 -36.58 3.77
CA GLY A 86 15.75 -35.88 5.01
C GLY A 86 16.16 -34.42 4.73
N THR A 87 16.67 -33.75 5.74
CA THR A 87 17.15 -32.37 5.63
C THR A 87 18.51 -32.33 4.92
N GLN A 88 18.59 -31.57 3.83
CA GLN A 88 19.79 -31.41 3.01
C GLN A 88 20.21 -29.93 2.93
N LEU A 89 21.51 -29.68 2.74
CA LEU A 89 22.06 -28.31 2.70
C LEU A 89 21.72 -27.54 1.41
N THR A 90 21.30 -28.23 0.35
CA THR A 90 20.94 -27.60 -0.93
C THR A 90 19.73 -28.27 -1.56
N ALA A 91 18.93 -27.52 -2.31
CA ALA A 91 17.83 -28.07 -3.10
C ALA A 91 18.31 -29.14 -4.10
N THR A 92 19.51 -28.96 -4.68
CA THR A 92 20.16 -29.94 -5.58
C THR A 92 20.44 -31.26 -4.86
N ALA A 93 20.92 -31.22 -3.61
CA ALA A 93 21.15 -32.44 -2.83
C ALA A 93 19.82 -33.13 -2.49
N ALA A 94 18.82 -32.35 -2.05
CA ALA A 94 17.49 -32.87 -1.72
C ALA A 94 16.86 -33.63 -2.89
N ILE A 95 16.75 -32.99 -4.06
CA ILE A 95 16.10 -33.62 -5.22
C ILE A 95 16.84 -34.85 -5.71
N ASN A 96 18.17 -34.80 -5.81
CA ASN A 96 18.95 -35.88 -6.37
C ASN A 96 19.04 -37.08 -5.43
N ASN A 97 19.03 -36.84 -4.12
CA ASN A 97 18.95 -37.92 -3.13
C ASN A 97 17.61 -38.66 -3.27
N THR A 98 16.48 -37.96 -3.20
CA THR A 98 15.14 -38.58 -3.34
C THR A 98 14.97 -39.26 -4.70
N TYR A 99 15.42 -38.63 -5.78
CA TYR A 99 15.35 -39.22 -7.13
C TYR A 99 16.16 -40.52 -7.23
N SER A 100 17.36 -40.56 -6.65
CA SER A 100 18.20 -41.78 -6.64
C SER A 100 17.55 -42.90 -5.83
N GLN A 101 16.86 -42.59 -4.72
CA GLN A 101 16.13 -43.59 -3.93
C GLN A 101 14.94 -44.23 -4.67
N ILE A 102 14.34 -43.51 -5.63
CA ILE A 102 13.17 -43.98 -6.40
C ILE A 102 13.59 -44.75 -7.64
N PHE A 103 14.56 -44.23 -8.39
CA PHE A 103 14.90 -44.76 -9.72
C PHE A 103 16.24 -45.50 -9.79
N SER A 104 17.03 -45.52 -8.71
CA SER A 104 18.38 -46.10 -8.68
C SER A 104 19.28 -45.61 -9.83
N ASN A 105 19.10 -44.35 -10.25
CA ASN A 105 19.71 -43.73 -11.43
C ASN A 105 20.62 -42.56 -11.03
N LYS A 106 21.70 -42.34 -11.79
CA LYS A 106 22.69 -41.26 -11.59
C LYS A 106 22.32 -39.92 -12.26
N THR A 107 21.12 -39.79 -12.80
CA THR A 107 20.66 -38.53 -13.41
C THR A 107 20.65 -37.42 -12.36
N LYS A 108 21.23 -36.26 -12.70
CA LYS A 108 21.29 -35.11 -11.80
C LYS A 108 20.39 -33.97 -12.30
N TYR A 109 19.65 -33.39 -11.38
CA TYR A 109 18.80 -32.23 -11.57
C TYR A 109 19.35 -31.03 -10.81
N SER A 110 19.15 -29.83 -11.37
CA SER A 110 19.50 -28.56 -10.72
C SER A 110 18.43 -28.18 -9.71
N GLY A 111 18.81 -27.94 -8.46
CA GLY A 111 17.89 -27.48 -7.42
C GLY A 111 17.14 -26.21 -7.82
N LEU A 112 17.83 -25.19 -8.35
CA LEU A 112 17.20 -23.93 -8.75
C LEU A 112 16.14 -24.11 -9.84
N ALA A 113 16.41 -24.95 -10.84
CA ALA A 113 15.46 -25.21 -11.91
C ALA A 113 14.25 -26.02 -11.41
N VAL A 114 14.47 -26.98 -10.51
CA VAL A 114 13.39 -27.76 -9.88
C VAL A 114 12.57 -26.90 -8.91
N MET A 115 13.20 -25.90 -8.29
CA MET A 115 12.55 -24.91 -7.44
C MET A 115 11.75 -23.87 -8.23
N GLY A 116 11.85 -23.86 -9.55
CA GLY A 116 11.15 -22.91 -10.42
C GLY A 116 11.75 -21.50 -10.40
N PHE A 117 13.03 -21.35 -10.05
CA PHE A 117 13.71 -20.05 -10.03
C PHE A 117 14.06 -19.53 -11.44
N ASP A 118 13.77 -20.32 -12.48
CA ASP A 118 13.76 -19.90 -13.88
C ASP A 118 12.34 -19.69 -14.45
N ASN A 119 11.29 -19.88 -13.63
CA ASN A 119 9.90 -19.67 -14.01
C ASN A 119 9.42 -18.28 -13.55
N GLU A 120 9.23 -17.37 -14.50
CA GLU A 120 8.84 -15.98 -14.23
C GLU A 120 7.56 -15.85 -13.37
N ALA A 121 6.57 -16.72 -13.55
CA ALA A 121 5.33 -16.66 -12.79
C ALA A 121 5.55 -17.00 -11.31
N ILE A 122 6.32 -18.05 -11.03
CA ILE A 122 6.70 -18.44 -9.67
C ILE A 122 7.53 -17.33 -9.04
N VAL A 123 8.51 -16.80 -9.77
CA VAL A 123 9.43 -15.77 -9.26
C VAL A 123 8.67 -14.49 -8.93
N HIS A 124 7.77 -14.06 -9.81
CA HIS A 124 6.90 -12.91 -9.58
C HIS A 124 6.06 -13.11 -8.32
N GLU A 125 5.48 -14.29 -8.13
CA GLU A 125 4.70 -14.60 -6.93
C GLU A 125 5.56 -14.57 -5.64
N LEU A 126 6.80 -15.07 -5.71
CA LEU A 126 7.74 -15.08 -4.58
C LEU A 126 8.22 -13.69 -4.18
N VAL A 127 8.15 -12.68 -5.06
CA VAL A 127 8.60 -11.30 -4.75
C VAL A 127 7.47 -10.27 -4.62
N ALA A 128 6.22 -10.63 -4.95
CA ALA A 128 5.11 -9.68 -5.05
C ALA A 128 4.79 -8.84 -3.78
N ASP A 129 5.04 -9.39 -2.60
CA ASP A 129 4.77 -8.80 -1.27
C ASP A 129 6.05 -8.36 -0.54
N ILE A 130 7.17 -8.23 -1.27
CA ILE A 130 8.47 -7.85 -0.71
C ILE A 130 8.65 -6.35 -0.86
N SER A 131 8.83 -5.65 0.27
CA SER A 131 9.07 -4.21 0.31
C SER A 131 10.52 -3.83 -0.02
N PHE A 132 11.47 -4.72 0.27
CA PHE A 132 12.89 -4.51 0.02
C PHE A 132 13.57 -5.83 -0.35
N ILE A 133 14.38 -5.80 -1.40
CA ILE A 133 15.23 -6.92 -1.84
C ILE A 133 16.68 -6.56 -1.48
N PRO A 134 17.40 -7.37 -0.70
CA PRO A 134 18.80 -7.12 -0.35
C PRO A 134 19.69 -6.93 -1.57
N ILE A 135 20.65 -6.01 -1.47
CA ILE A 135 21.56 -5.70 -2.57
C ILE A 135 22.90 -6.40 -2.35
N PHE A 136 23.33 -7.11 -3.38
CA PHE A 136 24.58 -7.87 -3.41
C PHE A 136 25.62 -7.09 -4.21
N ILE A 137 26.59 -6.51 -3.51
CA ILE A 137 27.64 -5.66 -4.09
C ILE A 137 28.93 -6.46 -4.16
N ARG A 138 29.49 -6.59 -5.36
CA ARG A 138 30.74 -7.32 -5.60
C ARG A 138 31.91 -6.34 -5.66
N LEU A 139 32.85 -6.45 -4.72
CA LEU A 139 34.11 -5.72 -4.69
C LEU A 139 35.28 -6.71 -4.77
N ASP A 140 35.88 -6.87 -5.96
CA ASP A 140 36.84 -7.94 -6.26
C ASP A 140 36.32 -9.33 -5.81
N GLN A 141 36.93 -9.89 -4.76
CA GLN A 141 36.59 -11.19 -4.18
C GLN A 141 35.61 -11.08 -3.00
N ILE A 142 35.32 -9.86 -2.54
CA ILE A 142 34.42 -9.59 -1.41
C ILE A 142 33.01 -9.40 -1.95
N LEU A 143 32.06 -10.07 -1.30
CA LEU A 143 30.63 -9.89 -1.55
C LEU A 143 30.03 -9.24 -0.31
N ILE A 144 29.55 -8.01 -0.48
CA ILE A 144 28.81 -7.27 0.53
C ILE A 144 27.32 -7.49 0.29
N VAL A 145 26.58 -7.75 1.34
CA VAL A 145 25.12 -7.92 1.30
C VAL A 145 24.50 -6.85 2.18
N VAL A 146 23.83 -5.87 1.57
CA VAL A 146 23.07 -4.84 2.28
C VAL A 146 21.63 -5.33 2.44
N SER A 147 21.24 -5.66 3.68
CA SER A 147 19.97 -6.32 3.99
C SER A 147 18.95 -5.40 4.65
N LYS A 148 19.38 -4.28 5.24
CA LYS A 148 18.50 -3.21 5.73
C LYS A 148 19.08 -1.85 5.40
N ILE A 149 18.21 -0.88 5.15
CA ILE A 149 18.58 0.48 4.82
C ILE A 149 17.76 1.43 5.69
N GLY A 150 18.47 2.16 6.55
CA GLY A 150 17.95 3.33 7.26
C GLY A 150 18.42 4.61 6.59
N VAL A 151 17.72 5.71 6.86
CA VAL A 151 18.09 7.04 6.37
C VAL A 151 18.47 7.97 7.52
N SER A 152 19.40 8.88 7.26
CA SER A 152 19.83 9.90 8.20
C SER A 152 20.46 11.09 7.49
N SER A 153 20.41 12.26 8.13
CA SER A 153 21.16 13.45 7.73
C SER A 153 22.58 13.51 8.30
N ARG A 154 23.06 12.46 8.97
CA ARG A 154 24.38 12.43 9.60
C ARG A 154 25.51 12.50 8.56
N GLU A 155 26.43 13.42 8.77
CA GLU A 155 27.64 13.55 7.95
C GLU A 155 28.53 12.31 8.04
N GLY A 156 29.17 11.95 6.92
CA GLY A 156 30.06 10.79 6.84
C GLY A 156 29.38 9.42 6.68
N CYS A 157 28.04 9.35 6.79
CA CYS A 157 27.26 8.14 6.54
C CYS A 157 26.52 8.16 5.19
N TYR A 158 26.80 9.13 4.32
CA TYR A 158 26.28 9.20 2.95
C TYR A 158 24.76 9.01 2.83
N GLY A 159 24.00 9.56 3.79
CA GLY A 159 22.55 9.48 3.83
C GLY A 159 21.98 8.21 4.48
N ALA A 160 22.83 7.22 4.80
CA ALA A 160 22.45 6.03 5.54
C ALA A 160 22.34 6.32 7.04
N GLY A 161 21.40 5.66 7.71
CA GLY A 161 21.02 5.95 9.09
C GLY A 161 20.62 4.73 9.91
N HIS A 162 19.97 5.01 11.04
CA HIS A 162 19.52 4.03 12.03
C HIS A 162 18.77 2.86 11.37
N GLY A 163 19.10 1.63 11.76
CA GLY A 163 18.56 0.40 11.17
C GLY A 163 19.23 -0.04 9.85
N SER A 164 20.29 0.61 9.39
CA SER A 164 21.06 0.08 8.24
C SER A 164 21.89 -1.13 8.66
N LEU A 165 21.86 -2.18 7.85
CA LEU A 165 22.60 -3.42 8.11
C LEU A 165 23.24 -3.94 6.83
N SER A 166 24.52 -4.25 6.90
CA SER A 166 25.23 -4.97 5.83
C SER A 166 26.19 -6.01 6.38
N THR A 167 26.48 -7.03 5.57
CA THR A 167 27.41 -8.10 5.93
C THR A 167 28.41 -8.36 4.84
N LEU A 168 29.61 -8.80 5.20
CA LEU A 168 30.59 -9.32 4.26
C LEU A 168 31.34 -10.51 4.86
N ILE A 169 31.96 -11.33 4.02
CA ILE A 169 32.82 -12.43 4.47
C ILE A 169 34.23 -12.22 3.92
N THR A 170 35.20 -12.16 4.83
CA THR A 170 36.62 -12.08 4.50
C THR A 170 37.46 -12.75 5.58
N LYS A 171 38.79 -12.73 5.44
CA LYS A 171 39.70 -13.23 6.48
C LYS A 171 39.89 -12.20 7.59
N TYR A 172 39.81 -12.65 8.84
CA TYR A 172 40.21 -11.93 10.05
C TYR A 172 41.03 -12.88 10.92
N ALA A 173 42.25 -12.47 11.30
CA ALA A 173 43.19 -13.33 12.03
C ALA A 173 43.32 -14.74 11.41
N ASP A 174 43.56 -14.79 10.10
CA ASP A 174 43.66 -16.00 9.26
C ASP A 174 42.43 -16.92 9.19
N LYS A 175 41.34 -16.57 9.86
CA LYS A 175 40.07 -17.30 9.82
C LYS A 175 39.09 -16.62 8.88
N ARG A 176 38.31 -17.41 8.13
CA ARG A 176 37.20 -16.88 7.32
C ARG A 176 36.06 -16.51 8.28
N SER A 177 35.73 -15.22 8.31
CA SER A 177 34.84 -14.64 9.32
C SER A 177 33.75 -13.81 8.68
N LEU A 178 32.58 -13.77 9.33
CA LEU A 178 31.46 -12.92 8.98
C LEU A 178 31.64 -11.56 9.67
N PHE A 179 31.61 -10.51 8.87
CA PHE A 179 31.64 -9.13 9.32
C PHE A 179 30.21 -8.60 9.25
N VAL A 180 29.69 -8.12 10.37
CA VAL A 180 28.35 -7.55 10.50
C VAL A 180 28.52 -6.07 10.79
N GLN A 181 28.04 -5.24 9.87
CA GLN A 181 28.17 -3.79 9.92
C GLN A 181 26.77 -3.20 10.11
N SER A 182 26.59 -2.37 11.13
CA SER A 182 25.31 -1.70 11.37
C SER A 182 25.49 -0.21 11.63
N ILE A 183 24.46 0.55 11.31
CA ILE A 183 24.35 1.97 11.65
C ILE A 183 23.11 2.11 12.52
N GLU A 184 23.33 2.39 13.80
CA GLU A 184 22.27 2.75 14.75
C GLU A 184 22.50 4.21 15.18
N ASP A 185 22.73 4.48 16.47
CA ASP A 185 23.21 5.79 16.93
C ASP A 185 24.66 6.05 16.46
N GLU A 186 25.44 4.98 16.32
CA GLU A 186 26.82 4.95 15.84
C GLU A 186 26.98 3.84 14.81
N CYS A 187 28.04 3.93 14.01
CA CYS A 187 28.46 2.81 13.18
C CYS A 187 29.08 1.76 14.08
N SER A 188 28.78 0.48 13.83
CA SER A 188 29.42 -0.62 14.53
C SER A 188 29.84 -1.71 13.58
N LEU A 189 30.91 -2.42 13.94
CA LEU A 189 31.37 -3.61 13.24
C LEU A 189 31.60 -4.71 14.26
N ASP A 190 30.91 -5.83 14.04
CA ASP A 190 31.10 -7.09 14.75
C ASP A 190 31.71 -8.12 13.81
N ILE A 191 32.65 -8.93 14.29
CA ILE A 191 33.24 -10.04 13.52
C ILE A 191 32.94 -11.34 14.22
N TYR A 192 32.40 -12.29 13.48
CA TYR A 192 32.05 -13.63 13.96
C TYR A 192 32.79 -14.70 13.18
N ASN A 193 33.19 -15.76 13.89
CA ASN A 193 33.66 -17.00 13.29
C ASN A 193 32.94 -18.16 13.99
N GLU A 194 32.22 -18.99 13.22
CA GLU A 194 31.45 -20.13 13.76
C GLU A 194 30.52 -19.76 14.92
N GLY A 195 29.87 -18.60 14.84
CA GLY A 195 28.95 -18.08 15.87
C GLY A 195 29.63 -17.35 17.03
N ILE A 196 30.96 -17.42 17.15
CA ILE A 196 31.72 -16.75 18.22
C ILE A 196 32.11 -15.35 17.76
N LYS A 197 31.76 -14.32 18.55
CA LYS A 197 32.19 -12.93 18.32
C LYS A 197 33.68 -12.79 18.66
N LEU A 198 34.49 -12.43 17.67
CA LEU A 198 35.95 -12.27 17.76
C LEU A 198 36.39 -10.81 17.93
N TYR A 199 35.58 -9.87 17.47
CA TYR A 199 35.92 -8.45 17.47
C TYR A 199 34.66 -7.59 17.51
N HIS A 200 34.77 -6.42 18.12
CA HIS A 200 33.76 -5.38 18.14
C HIS A 200 34.44 -4.00 18.15
N ASN A 201 33.97 -3.08 17.32
CA ASN A 201 34.23 -1.65 17.50
C ASN A 201 33.00 -0.81 17.13
N LYS A 202 33.01 0.43 17.62
CA LYS A 202 32.04 1.48 17.32
C LYS A 202 32.74 2.79 17.03
N ASP A 203 32.18 3.56 16.11
CA ASP A 203 32.65 4.90 15.81
C ASP A 203 31.55 5.71 15.10
N THR A 204 31.82 6.98 14.94
CA THR A 204 30.99 7.97 14.31
C THR A 204 30.77 7.79 12.81
N THR A 205 31.71 7.16 12.09
CA THR A 205 31.59 6.95 10.64
C THR A 205 32.12 5.58 10.21
N PRO A 206 31.63 5.03 9.08
CA PRO A 206 32.15 3.79 8.51
C PRO A 206 33.66 3.82 8.25
N ASN A 207 34.20 4.96 7.84
CA ASN A 207 35.63 5.09 7.54
C ASN A 207 36.48 4.89 8.81
N LYS A 208 36.10 5.50 9.93
CA LYS A 208 36.84 5.35 11.19
C LYS A 208 36.80 3.92 11.73
N ILE A 209 35.67 3.22 11.56
CA ILE A 209 35.53 1.79 11.89
C ILE A 209 36.61 0.97 11.18
N TRP A 210 36.74 1.17 9.86
CA TRP A 210 37.66 0.40 9.03
C TRP A 210 39.12 0.85 9.15
N GLU A 211 39.36 2.13 9.44
CA GLU A 211 40.69 2.64 9.80
C GLU A 211 41.20 2.00 11.10
N THR A 212 40.32 1.87 12.11
CA THR A 212 40.66 1.31 13.44
C THR A 212 41.06 -0.16 13.37
N ILE A 213 40.30 -0.98 12.64
CA ILE A 213 40.64 -2.40 12.48
C ILE A 213 41.87 -2.61 11.58
N GLY A 214 42.15 -1.66 10.69
CA GLY A 214 43.40 -1.62 9.92
C GLY A 214 43.57 -2.75 8.89
N ILE A 215 42.49 -3.41 8.48
CA ILE A 215 42.49 -4.41 7.39
C ILE A 215 41.69 -3.90 6.19
N LEU A 216 41.83 -4.55 5.03
CA LEU A 216 41.16 -4.14 3.79
C LEU A 216 41.41 -2.67 3.38
N LYS A 217 42.57 -2.11 3.75
CA LYS A 217 42.96 -0.70 3.52
C LYS A 217 42.91 -0.21 2.06
N LYS A 218 42.71 -1.11 1.10
CA LYS A 218 42.47 -0.78 -0.31
C LYS A 218 41.14 -0.04 -0.51
N TYR A 219 40.16 -0.28 0.35
CA TYR A 219 38.81 0.28 0.25
C TYR A 219 38.56 1.26 1.39
N ASP A 220 37.82 2.33 1.12
CA ASP A 220 37.27 3.16 2.18
C ASP A 220 36.15 2.41 2.91
N GLY A 221 35.90 2.79 4.17
CA GLY A 221 34.94 2.10 5.02
C GLY A 221 33.50 2.27 4.56
N ALA A 222 33.13 3.40 3.96
CA ALA A 222 31.79 3.61 3.42
C ALA A 222 31.48 2.67 2.24
N THR A 223 32.48 2.41 1.40
CA THR A 223 32.43 1.38 0.35
C THR A 223 32.28 -0.03 0.92
N LEU A 224 32.99 -0.37 2.01
CA LEU A 224 32.85 -1.67 2.68
C LEU A 224 31.50 -1.85 3.39
N PHE A 225 30.91 -0.77 3.89
CA PHE A 225 29.53 -0.76 4.39
C PHE A 225 28.50 -0.94 3.25
N GLY A 226 28.90 -0.73 1.99
CA GLY A 226 28.04 -0.79 0.82
C GLY A 226 27.16 0.44 0.63
N ILE A 227 27.31 1.47 1.47
CA ILE A 227 26.44 2.64 1.46
C ILE A 227 26.74 3.60 0.32
N THR A 228 27.92 3.55 -0.29
CA THR A 228 28.30 4.36 -1.45
C THR A 228 27.94 3.73 -2.80
N ASP A 229 27.38 2.51 -2.81
CA ASP A 229 26.93 1.86 -4.04
C ASP A 229 25.84 2.68 -4.75
N TYR A 230 25.89 2.69 -6.08
CA TYR A 230 24.98 3.50 -6.90
C TYR A 230 23.50 3.17 -6.64
N ASN A 231 23.14 1.89 -6.55
CA ASN A 231 21.74 1.48 -6.32
C ASN A 231 21.30 1.84 -4.90
N ILE A 232 22.20 1.66 -3.93
CA ILE A 232 21.95 2.05 -2.54
C ILE A 232 21.74 3.57 -2.42
N GLN A 233 22.58 4.38 -3.08
CA GLN A 233 22.45 5.83 -3.08
C GLN A 233 21.15 6.32 -3.72
N GLN A 234 20.68 5.66 -4.78
CA GLN A 234 19.35 5.94 -5.34
C GLN A 234 18.24 5.68 -4.33
N ILE A 235 18.27 4.51 -3.66
CA ILE A 235 17.27 4.16 -2.64
C ILE A 235 17.32 5.15 -1.47
N LEU A 236 18.51 5.45 -0.96
CA LEU A 236 18.70 6.43 0.12
C LEU A 236 18.18 7.82 -0.27
N THR A 237 18.37 8.24 -1.51
CA THR A 237 17.88 9.53 -2.00
C THR A 237 16.35 9.58 -1.98
N GLU A 238 15.68 8.53 -2.45
CA GLU A 238 14.21 8.45 -2.43
C GLU A 238 13.66 8.33 -1.01
N LEU A 239 14.28 7.50 -0.16
CA LEU A 239 13.89 7.38 1.24
C LEU A 239 14.09 8.69 2.01
N ASN A 240 15.17 9.43 1.77
CA ASN A 240 15.40 10.74 2.39
C ASN A 240 14.37 11.79 1.95
N LYS A 241 13.88 11.74 0.70
CA LYS A 241 12.75 12.60 0.26
C LYS A 241 11.48 12.28 1.04
N LEU A 242 11.21 10.99 1.29
CA LEU A 242 10.06 10.50 2.05
C LEU A 242 10.20 10.78 3.55
N GLU A 243 11.40 10.72 4.12
CA GLU A 243 11.61 11.01 5.54
C GLU A 243 11.49 12.51 5.83
N LYS A 244 12.02 13.36 4.95
CA LYS A 244 11.79 14.81 5.01
C LYS A 244 10.31 15.19 4.89
N SER A 245 9.47 14.35 4.29
CA SER A 245 8.02 14.55 4.31
C SER A 245 7.32 13.96 5.53
N LYS A 246 7.92 12.99 6.24
CA LYS A 246 7.40 12.38 7.49
C LYS A 246 7.82 13.11 8.77
N ASN A 247 9.00 13.74 8.82
CA ASN A 247 9.53 14.42 10.01
C ASN A 247 8.87 15.79 10.33
N LEU A 248 7.62 15.97 9.93
CA LEU A 248 6.75 17.02 10.46
C LEU A 248 5.93 16.40 11.59
N ILE A 249 6.16 16.87 12.83
CA ILE A 249 5.30 16.79 14.02
C ILE A 249 4.07 15.87 13.81
N ASN A 250 4.04 14.69 14.46
CA ASN A 250 2.87 13.80 14.44
C ASN A 250 1.65 14.53 15.03
N CYS A 251 0.92 15.26 14.18
CA CYS A 251 -0.30 15.95 14.49
C CYS A 251 -1.41 15.20 13.79
N THR A 252 -2.43 14.83 14.55
CA THR A 252 -3.69 14.31 14.03
C THR A 252 -4.77 15.38 14.18
N SER A 253 -5.94 15.15 13.57
CA SER A 253 -7.06 16.07 13.69
C SER A 253 -7.48 16.32 15.15
N ASP A 254 -7.29 15.36 16.05
CA ASP A 254 -7.54 15.52 17.49
C ASP A 254 -6.63 16.55 18.18
N ASN A 255 -5.46 16.82 17.60
CA ASN A 255 -4.52 17.80 18.13
C ASN A 255 -4.82 19.23 17.68
N TRP A 256 -5.79 19.47 16.79
CA TRP A 256 -6.05 20.80 16.22
C TRP A 256 -6.59 21.82 17.22
N LYS A 257 -7.10 21.37 18.37
CA LYS A 257 -7.44 22.25 19.50
C LYS A 257 -6.22 22.76 20.27
N ASN A 258 -5.07 22.11 20.11
CA ASN A 258 -3.80 22.56 20.69
C ASN A 258 -3.12 23.54 19.72
N ILE A 259 -3.31 24.83 19.99
CA ILE A 259 -2.78 25.90 19.15
C ILE A 259 -1.25 25.91 19.10
N ASP A 260 -0.56 25.43 20.13
CA ASP A 260 0.91 25.41 20.18
C ASP A 260 1.48 24.39 19.19
N ILE A 261 0.85 23.22 19.09
CA ILE A 261 1.21 22.21 18.08
C ILE A 261 0.97 22.76 16.67
N LEU A 262 -0.19 23.38 16.42
CA LEU A 262 -0.48 23.98 15.12
C LEU A 262 0.46 25.15 14.79
N ASN A 263 0.84 25.97 15.77
CA ASN A 263 1.79 27.07 15.60
C ASN A 263 3.15 26.52 15.14
N LEU A 264 3.66 25.46 15.75
CA LEU A 264 4.93 24.84 15.36
C LEU A 264 4.90 24.35 13.90
N ILE A 265 3.81 23.72 13.49
CA ILE A 265 3.62 23.26 12.11
C ILE A 265 3.53 24.45 11.15
N PHE A 266 2.80 25.50 11.54
CA PHE A 266 2.63 26.72 10.75
C PHE A 266 3.96 27.46 10.54
N GLU A 267 4.78 27.58 11.58
CA GLU A 267 6.13 28.16 11.48
C GLU A 267 7.00 27.39 10.47
N GLN A 268 7.00 26.06 10.58
CA GLN A 268 7.82 25.19 9.74
C GLN A 268 7.39 25.20 8.27
N ASN A 269 6.08 25.25 7.98
CA ASN A 269 5.55 25.03 6.64
C ASN A 269 5.15 26.32 5.91
N ILE A 270 4.67 27.33 6.63
CA ILE A 270 4.18 28.59 6.04
C ILE A 270 5.21 29.71 6.24
N LYS A 271 5.63 30.00 7.49
CA LYS A 271 6.52 31.16 7.75
C LYS A 271 7.92 30.99 7.16
N LYS A 272 8.55 29.82 7.31
CA LYS A 272 9.89 29.54 6.70
C LYS A 272 9.91 29.72 5.19
N ARG A 273 8.76 29.55 4.51
CA ARG A 273 8.65 29.67 3.04
C ARG A 273 8.50 31.13 2.56
N LYS A 274 8.52 32.11 3.48
CA LYS A 274 8.40 33.56 3.21
C LYS A 274 7.17 33.90 2.35
N ILE A 275 6.03 33.29 2.68
CA ILE A 275 4.74 33.64 2.07
C ILE A 275 4.29 34.97 2.68
N ALA A 276 3.70 35.86 1.88
CA ALA A 276 3.26 37.18 2.33
C ALA A 276 2.22 37.01 3.44
N ASN A 277 2.57 37.41 4.67
CA ASN A 277 1.71 37.29 5.84
C ASN A 277 0.60 38.33 5.81
N THR A 278 -0.64 37.90 5.62
CA THR A 278 -1.83 38.75 5.84
C THR A 278 -2.91 38.00 6.62
N PHE A 279 -2.56 37.26 7.68
CA PHE A 279 -3.52 36.37 8.37
C PHE A 279 -3.46 36.51 9.88
N SER A 280 -4.40 37.27 10.47
CA SER A 280 -4.58 37.35 11.92
C SER A 280 -5.32 36.12 12.50
N SER A 281 -5.83 35.20 11.66
CA SER A 281 -6.73 34.13 12.11
C SER A 281 -6.61 32.82 11.32
N TRP A 282 -5.43 32.45 10.83
CA TRP A 282 -5.22 31.22 10.03
C TRP A 282 -5.67 29.94 10.76
N SER A 283 -5.49 29.88 12.08
CA SER A 283 -5.87 28.72 12.90
C SER A 283 -7.38 28.48 12.92
N LYS A 284 -8.20 29.51 12.62
CA LYS A 284 -9.65 29.37 12.49
C LYS A 284 -10.04 28.37 11.41
N LEU A 285 -9.23 28.19 10.37
CA LEU A 285 -9.48 27.19 9.34
C LEU A 285 -9.53 25.78 9.95
N PHE A 286 -8.56 25.45 10.81
CA PHE A 286 -8.47 24.15 11.46
C PHE A 286 -9.53 23.99 12.55
N THR A 287 -9.79 25.01 13.37
CA THR A 287 -10.84 24.92 14.40
C THR A 287 -12.23 24.78 13.77
N ASN A 288 -12.55 25.56 12.73
CA ASN A 288 -13.83 25.47 12.03
C ASN A 288 -14.00 24.09 11.38
N TRP A 289 -12.94 23.54 10.78
CA TRP A 289 -13.00 22.22 10.19
C TRP A 289 -13.08 21.12 11.25
N TYR A 290 -12.43 21.29 12.39
CA TYR A 290 -12.53 20.36 13.53
C TYR A 290 -13.98 20.25 14.03
N ASP A 291 -14.65 21.40 14.22
CA ASP A 291 -16.02 21.45 14.74
C ASP A 291 -17.08 20.99 13.73
N GLN A 292 -16.73 20.89 12.44
CA GLN A 292 -17.60 20.33 11.43
C GLN A 292 -17.68 18.80 11.53
N THR A 293 -18.90 18.28 11.36
CA THR A 293 -19.23 16.86 11.19
C THR A 293 -18.60 16.22 9.94
N ASN A 294 -18.25 17.05 8.95
CA ASN A 294 -17.67 16.59 7.69
C ASN A 294 -16.18 16.38 7.79
N THR A 295 -15.72 15.25 7.27
CA THR A 295 -14.31 14.90 7.22
C THR A 295 -13.62 15.48 5.99
N ILE A 296 -14.33 15.73 4.89
CA ILE A 296 -13.77 16.11 3.59
C ILE A 296 -13.91 17.61 3.31
N ILE A 297 -12.87 18.23 2.76
CA ILE A 297 -12.86 19.60 2.24
C ILE A 297 -12.38 19.68 0.80
N GLN A 298 -12.63 20.83 0.17
CA GLN A 298 -12.14 21.18 -1.15
C GLN A 298 -11.00 22.21 -1.05
N PHE A 299 -9.86 21.90 -1.67
CA PHE A 299 -8.69 22.76 -1.78
C PHE A 299 -8.51 23.24 -3.22
N PRO A 300 -8.16 24.52 -3.49
CA PRO A 300 -7.82 25.58 -2.55
C PRO A 300 -9.02 26.35 -1.97
N THR A 301 -10.27 25.99 -2.32
CA THR A 301 -11.48 26.73 -1.92
C THR A 301 -11.57 27.02 -0.42
N ILE A 302 -11.16 26.07 0.42
CA ILE A 302 -11.12 26.22 1.88
C ILE A 302 -10.31 27.45 2.34
N LEU A 303 -9.26 27.83 1.59
CA LEU A 303 -8.39 28.94 1.96
C LEU A 303 -9.12 30.28 1.90
N TYR A 304 -10.19 30.43 1.10
CA TYR A 304 -10.99 31.66 1.07
C TYR A 304 -11.76 31.93 2.37
N GLN A 305 -11.74 31.02 3.34
CA GLN A 305 -12.19 31.33 4.70
C GLN A 305 -11.24 32.27 5.46
N ILE A 306 -9.96 32.26 5.08
CA ILE A 306 -8.91 33.04 5.75
C ILE A 306 -8.20 34.02 4.78
N TYR A 307 -8.45 33.92 3.47
CA TYR A 307 -7.98 34.85 2.44
C TYR A 307 -9.14 35.68 1.84
N PRO A 308 -8.88 36.90 1.32
CA PRO A 308 -9.89 37.68 0.62
C PRO A 308 -10.54 36.92 -0.55
N LYS A 309 -11.84 37.14 -0.79
CA LYS A 309 -12.64 36.43 -1.80
C LYS A 309 -12.15 36.55 -3.26
N ASN A 310 -11.20 37.45 -3.54
CA ASN A 310 -10.60 37.69 -4.86
C ASN A 310 -9.07 37.45 -4.85
N TYR A 311 -8.53 36.80 -3.82
CA TYR A 311 -7.11 36.51 -3.73
C TYR A 311 -6.70 35.47 -4.79
N GLN A 312 -5.61 35.76 -5.50
CA GLN A 312 -5.00 34.85 -6.47
C GLN A 312 -3.80 34.15 -5.84
N PHE A 313 -3.94 32.86 -5.58
CA PHE A 313 -2.88 32.06 -4.98
C PHE A 313 -1.77 31.74 -5.98
N GLN A 314 -0.52 31.92 -5.56
CA GLN A 314 0.64 31.42 -6.27
C GLN A 314 0.83 29.93 -5.99
N GLU A 315 1.41 29.19 -6.94
CA GLU A 315 1.70 27.76 -6.79
C GLU A 315 2.55 27.45 -5.54
N LYS A 316 3.48 28.34 -5.21
CA LYS A 316 4.31 28.25 -3.99
C LYS A 316 3.48 28.34 -2.70
N GLU A 317 2.43 29.14 -2.68
CA GLU A 317 1.53 29.28 -1.52
C GLU A 317 0.66 28.03 -1.37
N LEU A 318 0.11 27.54 -2.47
CA LEU A 318 -0.65 26.29 -2.49
C LEU A 318 0.20 25.11 -2.03
N GLY A 319 1.45 25.02 -2.52
CA GLY A 319 2.42 24.01 -2.11
C GLY A 319 2.80 24.06 -0.62
N ALA A 320 2.72 25.24 0.00
CA ALA A 320 2.94 25.39 1.44
C ALA A 320 1.73 24.95 2.26
N TRP A 321 0.51 25.27 1.79
CA TRP A 321 -0.72 24.82 2.43
C TRP A 321 -0.93 23.30 2.31
N GLN A 322 -0.58 22.69 1.18
CA GLN A 322 -0.56 21.23 1.04
C GLN A 322 0.38 20.58 2.06
N ALA A 323 1.58 21.16 2.23
CA ALA A 323 2.54 20.69 3.23
C ALA A 323 1.97 20.85 4.66
N MET A 324 1.36 22.00 4.96
CA MET A 324 0.68 22.25 6.25
C MET A 324 -0.41 21.22 6.52
N PHE A 325 -1.25 20.87 5.54
CA PHE A 325 -2.31 19.88 5.71
C PHE A 325 -1.76 18.48 5.96
N CYS A 326 -0.78 18.03 5.17
CA CYS A 326 -0.11 16.75 5.40
C CYS A 326 0.47 16.66 6.81
N ALA A 327 1.14 17.71 7.25
CA ALA A 327 1.75 17.82 8.58
C ALA A 327 0.75 17.79 9.73
N SER A 328 -0.45 18.31 9.48
CA SER A 328 -1.54 18.37 10.46
C SER A 328 -2.35 17.07 10.49
N GLY A 329 -1.89 16.02 9.80
CA GLY A 329 -2.54 14.71 9.77
C GLY A 329 -3.67 14.59 8.75
N CYS A 330 -3.77 15.51 7.78
CA CYS A 330 -4.75 15.40 6.70
C CYS A 330 -4.23 14.49 5.57
N ILE A 331 -5.15 13.79 4.92
CA ILE A 331 -4.83 12.90 3.81
C ILE A 331 -5.50 13.42 2.52
N ASN A 332 -4.73 13.54 1.45
CA ASN A 332 -5.29 13.79 0.12
C ASN A 332 -5.97 12.51 -0.40
N ILE A 333 -7.24 12.63 -0.78
CA ILE A 333 -8.11 11.54 -1.21
C ILE A 333 -8.68 11.78 -2.61
N THR A 334 -8.03 12.64 -3.40
CA THR A 334 -8.43 12.96 -4.77
C THR A 334 -8.36 11.70 -5.65
N PRO A 335 -9.46 11.27 -6.30
CA PRO A 335 -9.56 9.96 -6.94
C PRO A 335 -8.92 9.85 -8.35
N PHE A 336 -8.32 10.92 -8.89
CA PHE A 336 -7.80 10.96 -10.26
C PHE A 336 -6.31 11.37 -10.36
N MET A 337 -5.61 10.82 -11.35
CA MET A 337 -4.16 10.98 -11.55
C MET A 337 -3.78 12.37 -12.11
N LYS A 338 -3.00 13.11 -11.32
CA LYS A 338 -2.07 14.25 -11.60
C LYS A 338 -1.92 14.83 -13.03
N LYS A 339 -2.99 15.02 -13.81
CA LYS A 339 -2.95 15.90 -15.00
C LYS A 339 -3.59 17.23 -14.66
N ARG A 340 -2.78 18.15 -14.12
CA ARG A 340 -3.10 19.59 -13.88
C ARG A 340 -4.55 19.83 -13.41
N HIS A 341 -4.97 19.17 -12.35
CA HIS A 341 -6.28 19.43 -11.76
C HIS A 341 -6.19 20.65 -10.83
N LEU A 342 -7.13 21.57 -10.97
CA LEU A 342 -7.20 22.84 -10.23
C LEU A 342 -7.68 22.66 -8.79
N ILE A 343 -8.29 21.52 -8.46
CA ILE A 343 -8.98 21.28 -7.19
C ILE A 343 -8.63 19.89 -6.62
N GLU A 344 -8.36 19.85 -5.32
CA GLU A 344 -8.01 18.66 -4.55
C GLU A 344 -9.03 18.41 -3.42
N PHE A 345 -9.18 17.15 -3.03
CA PHE A 345 -9.99 16.73 -1.89
C PHE A 345 -9.11 16.20 -0.76
N TRP A 346 -9.30 16.75 0.43
CA TRP A 346 -8.53 16.40 1.62
C TRP A 346 -9.47 15.97 2.73
N THR A 347 -9.08 14.94 3.50
CA THR A 347 -9.85 14.46 4.66
C THR A 347 -9.05 14.57 5.95
N LYS A 348 -9.77 14.87 7.04
CA LYS A 348 -9.27 14.80 8.42
C LYS A 348 -9.53 13.44 9.11
N ALA A 349 -10.15 12.50 8.40
CA ALA A 349 -10.46 11.18 8.91
C ALA A 349 -9.18 10.33 9.06
N PRO A 350 -8.97 9.62 10.19
CA PRO A 350 -7.85 8.71 10.37
C PRO A 350 -7.82 7.57 9.33
N ASP A 351 -9.00 7.05 8.97
CA ASP A 351 -9.18 6.06 7.90
C ASP A 351 -9.90 6.72 6.70
N PRO A 352 -9.19 6.94 5.58
CA PRO A 352 -9.77 7.58 4.40
C PRO A 352 -10.54 6.60 3.49
N SER A 353 -10.62 5.30 3.81
CA SER A 353 -11.12 4.27 2.88
C SER A 353 -12.55 4.53 2.42
N SER A 354 -13.46 4.85 3.35
CA SER A 354 -14.86 5.17 3.03
C SER A 354 -14.98 6.49 2.25
N ASP A 355 -14.17 7.49 2.59
CA ASP A 355 -14.19 8.79 1.93
C ASP A 355 -13.70 8.66 0.47
N ARG A 356 -12.64 7.87 0.25
CA ARG A 356 -12.12 7.53 -1.08
C ARG A 356 -13.14 6.79 -1.93
N GLU A 357 -13.79 5.77 -1.36
CA GLU A 357 -14.80 4.99 -2.09
C GLU A 357 -16.00 5.86 -2.50
N ASN A 358 -16.45 6.74 -1.59
CA ASN A 358 -17.53 7.68 -1.88
C ASN A 358 -17.11 8.69 -2.97
N LEU A 359 -15.92 9.28 -2.89
CA LEU A 359 -15.42 10.21 -3.91
C LEU A 359 -15.21 9.53 -5.27
N ALA A 360 -14.71 8.30 -5.31
CA ALA A 360 -14.55 7.54 -6.54
C ALA A 360 -15.89 7.30 -7.24
N LYS A 361 -16.92 6.87 -6.49
CA LYS A 361 -18.29 6.70 -7.02
C LYS A 361 -18.90 8.01 -7.54
N LEU A 362 -18.64 9.12 -6.85
CA LEU A 362 -19.07 10.46 -7.28
C LEU A 362 -18.33 10.92 -8.55
N PHE A 363 -17.06 10.54 -8.71
CA PHE A 363 -16.28 10.81 -9.92
C PHE A 363 -16.80 9.98 -11.11
N GLU A 364 -16.95 8.67 -10.94
CA GLU A 364 -17.44 7.75 -11.97
C GLU A 364 -18.85 8.11 -12.47
N SER A 365 -19.70 8.65 -11.59
CA SER A 365 -21.03 9.15 -11.97
C SER A 365 -21.02 10.50 -12.69
N GLY A 366 -19.85 11.09 -12.92
CA GLY A 366 -19.67 12.38 -13.62
C GLY A 366 -20.02 13.61 -12.77
N MET A 367 -20.41 13.43 -11.50
CA MET A 367 -20.85 14.53 -10.64
C MET A 367 -19.72 15.48 -10.23
N LEU A 368 -18.48 15.00 -10.19
CA LEU A 368 -17.30 15.83 -9.85
C LEU A 368 -16.73 16.60 -11.05
N LEU A 369 -17.14 16.30 -12.30
CA LEU A 369 -16.60 16.92 -13.53
C LEU A 369 -16.98 18.42 -13.70
N VAL A 370 -17.89 18.96 -12.88
CA VAL A 370 -18.27 20.39 -12.92
C VAL A 370 -17.21 21.30 -12.30
N ILE A 371 -16.37 20.74 -11.45
CA ILE A 371 -15.40 21.48 -10.64
C ILE A 371 -14.14 21.83 -11.47
N GLU A 372 -13.87 21.12 -12.56
CA GLU A 372 -12.63 21.26 -13.35
C GLU A 372 -12.65 22.38 -14.40
N ASN A 373 -13.81 22.87 -14.83
CA ASN A 373 -13.94 23.70 -16.05
C ASN A 373 -13.85 25.23 -15.83
N LYS A 374 -13.37 25.73 -14.70
CA LYS A 374 -13.16 27.19 -14.50
C LYS A 374 -11.82 27.51 -13.83
N SER A 375 -11.01 28.30 -14.54
CA SER A 375 -9.78 28.94 -14.10
C SER A 375 -10.03 29.79 -12.85
N PHE A 376 -9.18 29.67 -11.82
CA PHE A 376 -8.86 30.55 -10.66
C PHE A 376 -9.80 31.72 -10.24
N SER A 377 -11.09 31.67 -10.56
CA SER A 377 -12.05 32.74 -10.37
C SER A 377 -13.32 32.15 -9.80
N GLN A 378 -13.35 32.14 -8.47
CA GLN A 378 -14.47 31.84 -7.57
C GLN A 378 -15.29 30.55 -7.83
N PRO A 379 -15.66 29.80 -6.79
CA PRO A 379 -16.86 28.99 -6.88
C PRO A 379 -18.04 29.93 -7.18
N ASP A 380 -18.71 29.76 -8.32
CA ASP A 380 -20.02 30.37 -8.55
C ASP A 380 -20.99 29.92 -7.43
N ASN A 381 -21.97 30.75 -7.04
CA ASN A 381 -22.96 30.46 -5.98
C ASN A 381 -23.60 29.06 -6.15
N GLU A 382 -23.66 28.57 -7.38
CA GLU A 382 -24.15 27.23 -7.73
C GLU A 382 -23.18 26.08 -7.35
N SER A 383 -21.86 26.25 -7.50
CA SER A 383 -20.89 25.24 -7.03
C SER A 383 -20.79 25.22 -5.51
N GLU A 384 -20.94 26.38 -4.84
CA GLU A 384 -21.08 26.44 -3.39
C GLU A 384 -22.36 25.73 -2.92
N THR A 385 -23.48 25.95 -3.61
CA THR A 385 -24.75 25.26 -3.36
C THR A 385 -24.62 23.75 -3.58
N PHE A 386 -23.90 23.34 -4.63
CA PHE A 386 -23.64 21.93 -4.93
C PHE A 386 -22.81 21.30 -3.82
N TRP A 387 -21.72 21.96 -3.42
CA TRP A 387 -20.85 21.44 -2.38
C TRP A 387 -21.55 21.34 -1.03
N LYS A 388 -22.34 22.36 -0.63
CA LYS A 388 -23.20 22.29 0.56
C LYS A 388 -24.20 21.13 0.48
N SER A 389 -24.77 20.89 -0.69
CA SER A 389 -25.70 19.78 -0.93
C SER A 389 -25.01 18.42 -0.83
N LEU A 390 -23.82 18.30 -1.39
CA LEU A 390 -23.01 17.09 -1.34
C LEU A 390 -22.50 16.81 0.09
N GLN A 391 -22.07 17.86 0.79
CA GLN A 391 -21.63 17.80 2.17
C GLN A 391 -22.76 17.28 3.08
N LYS A 392 -23.96 17.88 2.99
CA LYS A 392 -25.17 17.40 3.66
C LYS A 392 -25.49 15.94 3.30
N ALA A 393 -25.24 15.55 2.05
CA ALA A 393 -25.47 14.19 1.59
C ALA A 393 -24.50 13.16 2.18
N LEU A 394 -23.23 13.53 2.33
CA LEU A 394 -22.23 12.69 2.99
C LEU A 394 -22.52 12.54 4.49
N GLU A 395 -22.95 13.61 5.19
CA GLU A 395 -23.36 13.53 6.61
C GLU A 395 -24.55 12.61 6.84
N THR A 396 -25.54 12.67 5.96
CA THR A 396 -26.78 11.90 6.07
C THR A 396 -26.55 10.41 5.74
N ASN A 397 -25.44 10.06 5.09
CA ASN A 397 -25.17 8.71 4.60
C ASN A 397 -24.17 7.94 5.48
N LYS A 398 -24.63 7.50 6.66
CA LYS A 398 -23.82 6.72 7.63
C LYS A 398 -23.60 5.24 7.26
N ARG A 399 -23.24 4.92 6.00
CA ARG A 399 -22.95 3.57 5.44
C ARG A 399 -24.19 2.86 4.87
N GLY A 400 -24.14 2.47 3.59
CA GLY A 400 -25.11 1.60 2.95
C GLY A 400 -24.92 1.43 1.42
N ILE A 401 -25.38 0.28 0.91
CA ILE A 401 -25.21 -0.22 -0.48
C ILE A 401 -25.85 0.69 -1.56
N ASP A 402 -26.85 1.50 -1.19
CA ASP A 402 -27.59 2.41 -2.10
C ASP A 402 -27.01 3.85 -2.16
N GLY A 403 -25.72 4.02 -1.87
CA GLY A 403 -25.09 5.33 -1.63
C GLY A 403 -25.28 6.36 -2.75
N ASN A 404 -25.17 5.95 -4.03
CA ASN A 404 -25.23 6.89 -5.17
C ASN A 404 -26.61 7.52 -5.33
N VAL A 405 -27.68 6.71 -5.31
CA VAL A 405 -29.07 7.20 -5.48
C VAL A 405 -29.48 8.05 -4.29
N ARG A 406 -29.03 7.72 -3.07
CA ARG A 406 -29.31 8.49 -1.85
C ARG A 406 -28.60 9.84 -1.85
N ILE A 407 -27.31 9.89 -2.20
CA ILE A 407 -26.57 11.16 -2.32
C ILE A 407 -27.18 12.04 -3.41
N LEU A 408 -27.49 11.43 -4.56
CA LEU A 408 -28.17 12.12 -5.66
C LEU A 408 -29.55 12.62 -5.28
N SER A 409 -30.32 11.90 -4.46
CA SER A 409 -31.66 12.33 -4.06
C SER A 409 -31.65 13.62 -3.24
N ILE A 410 -30.57 13.88 -2.48
CA ILE A 410 -30.38 15.12 -1.73
C ILE A 410 -29.94 16.26 -2.65
N ILE A 411 -29.03 15.97 -3.58
CA ILE A 411 -28.50 16.99 -4.50
C ILE A 411 -29.55 17.38 -5.57
N ALA A 412 -30.30 16.42 -6.11
CA ALA A 412 -31.21 16.62 -7.23
C ALA A 412 -32.44 17.50 -6.91
N GLU A 413 -32.74 17.72 -5.63
CA GLU A 413 -33.79 18.64 -5.18
C GLU A 413 -33.36 20.11 -5.25
N ASN A 414 -32.07 20.39 -5.06
CA ASN A 414 -31.54 21.76 -5.03
C ASN A 414 -31.21 22.32 -6.42
N PHE A 415 -31.33 21.50 -7.47
CA PHE A 415 -31.04 21.88 -8.85
C PHE A 415 -32.18 21.53 -9.81
N THR A 416 -32.35 22.37 -10.83
CA THR A 416 -33.31 22.09 -11.91
C THR A 416 -32.84 20.93 -12.78
N TYR A 417 -33.78 20.23 -13.40
CA TYR A 417 -33.48 19.08 -14.28
C TYR A 417 -32.53 19.48 -15.41
N LYS A 418 -32.79 20.64 -16.03
CA LYS A 418 -31.95 21.22 -17.08
C LYS A 418 -30.51 21.41 -16.61
N LYS A 419 -30.31 21.97 -15.41
CA LYS A 419 -28.97 22.17 -14.81
C LYS A 419 -28.27 20.83 -14.52
N LEU A 420 -28.96 19.86 -13.93
CA LEU A 420 -28.41 18.52 -13.66
C LEU A 420 -27.96 17.80 -14.94
N LYS A 421 -28.74 17.92 -16.02
CA LYS A 421 -28.42 17.29 -17.31
C LYS A 421 -27.31 18.03 -18.06
N GLU A 422 -27.40 19.35 -18.18
CA GLU A 422 -26.52 20.14 -19.05
C GLU A 422 -25.22 20.56 -18.35
N LYS A 423 -25.31 21.00 -17.07
CA LYS A 423 -24.15 21.49 -16.30
C LYS A 423 -23.41 20.35 -15.63
N PHE A 424 -24.12 19.40 -15.03
CA PHE A 424 -23.54 18.27 -14.29
C PHE A 424 -23.37 17.00 -15.12
N LYS A 425 -23.77 17.02 -16.41
CA LYS A 425 -23.69 15.87 -17.34
C LYS A 425 -24.29 14.57 -16.79
N ILE A 426 -25.27 14.67 -15.89
CA ILE A 426 -25.91 13.50 -15.28
C ILE A 426 -26.94 12.93 -16.25
N GLY A 427 -26.91 11.62 -16.47
CA GLY A 427 -27.88 10.91 -17.30
C GLY A 427 -29.32 11.12 -16.81
N SER A 428 -30.28 11.22 -17.74
CA SER A 428 -31.71 11.41 -17.44
C SER A 428 -32.26 10.35 -16.48
N ASP A 429 -31.83 9.10 -16.67
CA ASP A 429 -32.33 7.96 -15.91
C ASP A 429 -31.89 8.01 -14.45
N ILE A 430 -30.68 8.52 -14.21
CA ILE A 430 -30.10 8.73 -12.88
C ILE A 430 -30.84 9.86 -12.16
N ILE A 431 -31.08 10.99 -12.85
CA ILE A 431 -31.85 12.12 -12.28
C ILE A 431 -33.27 11.69 -11.91
N ASN A 432 -33.92 10.95 -12.80
CA ASN A 432 -35.29 10.45 -12.58
C ASN A 432 -35.34 9.46 -11.41
N SER A 433 -34.38 8.53 -11.34
CA SER A 433 -34.28 7.56 -10.25
C SER A 433 -34.05 8.24 -8.91
N ALA A 434 -33.15 9.23 -8.86
CA ALA A 434 -32.85 9.99 -7.65
C ALA A 434 -34.05 10.81 -7.15
N ARG A 435 -34.76 11.50 -8.04
CA ARG A 435 -35.96 12.28 -7.68
C ARG A 435 -37.13 11.38 -7.29
N LYS A 436 -37.29 10.23 -7.96
CA LYS A 436 -38.29 9.22 -7.59
C LYS A 436 -37.98 8.66 -6.20
N HIS A 437 -36.71 8.39 -5.91
CA HIS A 437 -36.27 7.95 -4.59
C HIS A 437 -36.55 8.99 -3.51
N ALA A 438 -36.20 10.26 -3.74
CA ALA A 438 -36.48 11.37 -2.81
C ALA A 438 -37.97 11.46 -2.46
N ARG A 439 -38.84 11.36 -3.48
CA ARG A 439 -40.30 11.42 -3.29
C ARG A 439 -40.87 10.21 -2.54
N LEU A 440 -40.33 9.02 -2.78
CA LEU A 440 -40.87 7.78 -2.20
C LEU A 440 -40.35 7.49 -0.80
N ASN A 441 -39.08 7.77 -0.55
CA ASN A 441 -38.41 7.40 0.70
C ASN A 441 -38.04 8.62 1.57
N GLY A 442 -38.00 9.82 0.99
CA GLY A 442 -37.38 11.00 1.58
C GLY A 442 -35.95 11.22 1.05
N PRO A 443 -35.48 12.47 0.91
CA PRO A 443 -34.12 12.76 0.43
C PRO A 443 -33.08 12.15 1.36
N GLY A 444 -32.22 11.29 0.82
CA GLY A 444 -31.15 10.63 1.58
C GLY A 444 -31.60 9.45 2.43
N ALA A 445 -32.89 9.14 2.50
CA ALA A 445 -33.42 8.06 3.33
C ALA A 445 -33.13 6.68 2.71
N PRO A 446 -32.98 5.62 3.53
CA PRO A 446 -32.88 4.25 3.02
C PRO A 446 -34.19 3.84 2.35
N SER A 447 -34.09 2.94 1.35
CA SER A 447 -35.25 2.37 0.67
C SER A 447 -36.16 1.66 1.68
N LEU A 448 -37.46 1.95 1.64
CA LEU A 448 -38.44 1.25 2.48
C LEU A 448 -38.39 -0.26 2.20
N ILE A 449 -38.08 -1.07 3.23
CA ILE A 449 -38.13 -2.53 3.14
C ILE A 449 -39.60 -2.91 2.98
N LYS A 450 -40.00 -3.41 1.80
CA LYS A 450 -41.36 -3.90 1.59
C LYS A 450 -41.62 -5.10 2.52
N PRO A 451 -42.76 -5.16 3.24
CA PRO A 451 -43.08 -6.32 4.05
C PRO A 451 -43.21 -7.56 3.15
N LYS A 452 -42.63 -8.69 3.59
CA LYS A 452 -42.75 -9.97 2.89
C LYS A 452 -44.22 -10.40 2.91
N ARG A 453 -44.91 -10.30 1.77
CA ARG A 453 -46.29 -10.76 1.61
C ARG A 453 -46.31 -12.28 1.58
N ILE A 454 -46.85 -12.91 2.62
CA ILE A 454 -47.15 -14.34 2.60
C ILE A 454 -48.53 -14.50 1.94
N VAL A 455 -48.54 -15.00 0.70
CA VAL A 455 -49.78 -15.33 0.00
C VAL A 455 -50.11 -16.79 0.30
N LYS A 456 -51.13 -17.05 1.11
CA LYS A 456 -51.74 -18.38 1.18
C LYS A 456 -52.72 -18.52 0.01
N ARG A 457 -52.41 -19.44 -0.90
CA ARG A 457 -53.30 -19.77 -2.02
C ARG A 457 -54.55 -20.47 -1.45
N MET A 458 -55.73 -20.00 -1.82
CA MET A 458 -56.99 -20.64 -1.45
C MET A 458 -57.07 -22.02 -2.11
N SER A 459 -57.68 -23.01 -1.46
CA SER A 459 -57.89 -24.32 -2.09
C SER A 459 -58.90 -24.21 -3.24
N GLU A 460 -58.71 -25.00 -4.30
CA GLU A 460 -59.59 -24.97 -5.48
C GLU A 460 -61.08 -25.17 -5.14
N ILE A 461 -61.36 -25.94 -4.09
CA ILE A 461 -62.73 -26.15 -3.58
C ILE A 461 -63.33 -24.83 -3.07
N LYS A 462 -62.57 -24.08 -2.25
CA LYS A 462 -63.03 -22.79 -1.74
C LYS A 462 -63.12 -21.74 -2.85
N GLU A 463 -62.21 -21.77 -3.82
CA GLU A 463 -62.26 -20.89 -4.99
C GLU A 463 -63.50 -21.18 -5.85
N ARG A 464 -63.83 -22.45 -6.10
CA ARG A 464 -65.08 -22.83 -6.80
C ARG A 464 -66.33 -22.43 -6.02
N GLN A 465 -66.35 -22.62 -4.70
CA GLN A 465 -67.46 -22.16 -3.87
C GLN A 465 -67.63 -20.64 -3.94
N PHE A 466 -66.52 -19.91 -3.94
CA PHE A 466 -66.53 -18.45 -4.10
C PHE A 466 -67.08 -18.05 -5.47
N LEU A 467 -66.62 -18.69 -6.55
CA LEU A 467 -67.10 -18.40 -7.90
C LEU A 467 -68.59 -18.74 -8.08
N ILE A 468 -69.06 -19.86 -7.53
CA ILE A 468 -70.47 -20.25 -7.56
C ILE A 468 -71.31 -19.21 -6.80
N PHE A 469 -70.86 -18.75 -5.63
CA PHE A 469 -71.55 -17.73 -4.85
C PHE A 469 -71.71 -16.41 -5.62
N PHE A 470 -70.68 -15.95 -6.33
CA PHE A 470 -70.74 -14.73 -7.16
C PHE A 470 -71.40 -14.93 -8.54
N GLN A 471 -71.77 -16.15 -8.91
CA GLN A 471 -72.49 -16.44 -10.15
C GLN A 471 -73.99 -16.69 -9.89
N ASP A 472 -74.39 -16.90 -8.64
CA ASP A 472 -75.79 -17.01 -8.26
C ASP A 472 -76.50 -15.67 -8.42
N ARG A 473 -77.37 -15.57 -9.44
CA ARG A 473 -78.13 -14.36 -9.73
C ARG A 473 -79.09 -13.98 -8.61
N SER A 474 -79.50 -14.90 -7.74
CA SER A 474 -80.34 -14.59 -6.57
C SER A 474 -79.56 -13.85 -5.45
N VAL A 475 -78.22 -13.97 -5.45
CA VAL A 475 -77.31 -13.28 -4.53
C VAL A 475 -76.80 -11.97 -5.13
N VAL A 476 -76.54 -11.94 -6.44
CA VAL A 476 -75.95 -10.77 -7.14
C VAL A 476 -77.00 -9.75 -7.61
N ALA A 477 -78.28 -10.14 -7.75
CA ALA A 477 -79.36 -9.22 -8.11
C ALA A 477 -80.03 -8.59 -6.87
N GLN A 478 -79.26 -7.90 -6.03
CA GLN A 478 -79.79 -6.74 -5.31
C GLN A 478 -79.33 -5.48 -6.06
N SER A 479 -80.13 -5.05 -7.02
CA SER A 479 -79.99 -3.71 -7.61
C SER A 479 -80.41 -2.66 -6.57
N SER A 480 -79.46 -2.18 -5.76
CA SER A 480 -79.64 -0.95 -5.00
C SER A 480 -78.99 0.22 -5.75
N TYR A 481 -79.51 0.50 -6.95
CA TYR A 481 -79.57 1.87 -7.43
C TYR A 481 -81.00 2.35 -7.22
N GLN A 482 -81.24 2.93 -6.04
CA GLN A 482 -82.14 4.07 -5.90
C GLN A 482 -81.28 5.27 -5.55
#